data_AF-A0A7Y6AGM2-F1
#
_entry.id   AF-A0A7Y6AGM2-F1
#
_cell.length_a   1.000
_cell.length_b   1.000
_cell.length_c   1.000
_cell.angle_alpha   90.00
_cell.angle_beta   90.00
_cell.angle_gamma   90.00
#
_symmetry.space_group_name_H-M   'P 1'
#
loop_
_entity.id
_entity.type
_entity.pdbx_description
1 polymer ?
#
loop_
_entity_poly.entity_id
_entity_poly.type
_entity_poly.pdbx_seq_one_letter_code
_entity_poly.pdbx_strand_id
1 'polypeptide(L)'
;MTDTRHYTLADILTMTTGRLLTPRGVEAVYDLANWMTGDNLFTHQLPRAAEACGPALLDQHPQLRDVAPPEDIAVPDLMTWLANVEQEHGEQLPVTPLPPDTWEHQNPIEELCDMAGPEKVYVLPMPDGGEQQ
;
A
#
# COMPACT_ATOMS: atom_id res chain seq x y z
N MET A 1 1.71 -24.10 -0.30
CA MET A 1 0.40 -23.41 -0.38
C MET A 1 0.72 -21.94 -0.36
N THR A 2 0.24 -21.15 -1.31
CA THR A 2 0.46 -19.70 -1.29
C THR A 2 -0.53 -19.11 -0.30
N ASP A 3 -0.05 -18.58 0.81
CA ASP A 3 -0.93 -17.94 1.79
C ASP A 3 -1.65 -16.76 1.12
N THR A 4 -2.94 -16.64 1.40
CA THR A 4 -3.84 -15.68 0.74
C THR A 4 -4.64 -14.94 1.81
N ARG A 5 -4.80 -13.63 1.64
CA ARG A 5 -5.71 -12.80 2.45
C ARG A 5 -6.69 -12.07 1.55
N HIS A 6 -7.90 -11.82 2.04
CA HIS A 6 -8.90 -11.09 1.29
C HIS A 6 -8.83 -9.61 1.63
N TYR A 7 -8.82 -8.77 0.60
CA TYR A 7 -8.85 -7.31 0.71
C TYR A 7 -10.08 -6.77 -0.02
N THR A 8 -10.56 -5.61 0.40
CA THR A 8 -11.66 -4.95 -0.30
C THR A 8 -11.20 -4.49 -1.68
N LEU A 9 -12.11 -4.44 -2.64
CA LEU A 9 -11.80 -3.92 -3.97
C LEU A 9 -11.30 -2.47 -3.88
N ALA A 10 -11.86 -1.67 -2.98
CA ALA A 10 -11.41 -0.30 -2.70
C ALA A 10 -9.93 -0.23 -2.24
N ASP A 11 -9.47 -1.17 -1.42
CA ASP A 11 -8.06 -1.25 -0.99
C ASP A 11 -7.14 -1.56 -2.18
N ILE A 12 -7.54 -2.52 -3.02
CA ILE A 12 -6.78 -2.94 -4.21
C ILE A 12 -6.74 -1.83 -5.27
N LEU A 13 -7.87 -1.18 -5.53
CA LEU A 13 -7.93 -0.06 -6.46
C LEU A 13 -7.19 1.16 -5.94
N THR A 14 -7.13 1.35 -4.62
CA THR A 14 -6.27 2.39 -4.02
C THR A 14 -4.81 2.16 -4.36
N MET A 15 -4.32 0.93 -4.24
CA MET A 15 -2.94 0.57 -4.53
C MET A 15 -2.61 0.66 -6.03
N THR A 16 -3.52 0.21 -6.89
CA THR A 16 -3.28 0.11 -8.34
C THR A 16 -3.48 1.43 -9.09
N THR A 17 -4.32 2.32 -8.58
CA THR A 17 -4.61 3.62 -9.23
C THR A 17 -3.90 4.80 -8.58
N GLY A 18 -3.38 4.64 -7.36
CA GLY A 18 -2.82 5.73 -6.55
C GLY A 18 -3.86 6.72 -6.02
N ARG A 19 -5.16 6.47 -6.21
CA ARG A 19 -6.26 7.29 -5.67
C ARG A 19 -6.79 6.66 -4.39
N LEU A 20 -6.92 7.43 -3.32
CA LEU A 20 -7.42 6.91 -2.05
C LEU A 20 -8.95 6.67 -2.10
N LEU A 21 -9.35 5.43 -2.38
CA LEU A 21 -10.76 5.02 -2.52
C LEU A 21 -11.31 4.34 -1.26
N THR A 22 -10.42 3.69 -0.51
CA THR A 22 -10.78 2.97 0.71
C THR A 22 -11.21 3.91 1.84
N PRO A 23 -12.31 3.61 2.55
CA PRO A 23 -12.74 4.38 3.72
C PRO A 23 -11.80 4.23 4.93
N ARG A 24 -10.92 3.22 4.90
CA ARG A 24 -9.89 3.00 5.93
C ARG A 24 -8.73 3.99 5.83
N GLY A 25 -8.69 4.82 4.77
CA GLY A 25 -7.61 5.76 4.54
C GLY A 25 -6.26 5.06 4.35
N VAL A 26 -5.18 5.73 4.74
CA VAL A 26 -3.81 5.24 4.53
C VAL A 26 -3.52 3.93 5.26
N GLU A 27 -4.27 3.59 6.32
CA GLU A 27 -4.11 2.34 7.06
C GLU A 27 -4.27 1.11 6.17
N ALA A 28 -5.23 1.13 5.24
CA ALA A 28 -5.41 0.05 4.26
C ALA A 28 -4.21 -0.09 3.32
N VAL A 29 -3.54 1.01 2.98
CA VAL A 29 -2.34 0.99 2.14
C VAL A 29 -1.20 0.29 2.89
N TYR A 30 -0.99 0.60 4.17
CA TYR A 30 0.00 -0.11 4.99
C TYR A 30 -0.32 -1.59 5.12
N ASP A 31 -1.55 -1.92 5.47
CA ASP A 31 -1.98 -3.31 5.69
C ASP A 31 -1.78 -4.17 4.43
N LEU A 32 -2.21 -3.67 3.27
CA LEU A 32 -2.03 -4.35 2.00
C LEU A 32 -0.55 -4.42 1.60
N ALA A 33 0.19 -3.31 1.69
CA ALA A 33 1.60 -3.29 1.30
C ALA A 33 2.45 -4.19 2.20
N ASN A 34 2.26 -4.14 3.53
CA ASN A 34 2.99 -5.00 4.47
C ASN A 34 2.66 -6.48 4.27
N TRP A 35 1.40 -6.81 3.94
CA TRP A 35 1.05 -8.19 3.57
C TRP A 35 1.75 -8.65 2.30
N MET A 36 1.71 -7.82 1.26
CA MET A 36 2.28 -8.18 -0.04
C MET A 36 3.81 -8.27 -0.01
N THR A 37 4.46 -7.35 0.70
CA THR A 37 5.93 -7.28 0.79
C THR A 37 6.52 -8.17 1.88
N GLY A 38 5.73 -8.53 2.90
CA GLY A 38 6.22 -9.18 4.11
C GLY A 38 7.03 -8.25 5.03
N ASP A 39 6.94 -6.93 4.83
CA ASP A 39 7.71 -5.91 5.53
C ASP A 39 6.86 -5.11 6.55
N ASN A 40 7.48 -4.14 7.23
CA ASN A 40 6.80 -3.18 8.09
C ASN A 40 7.18 -1.75 7.67
N LEU A 41 6.46 -1.23 6.68
CA LEU A 41 6.81 -0.01 5.95
C LEU A 41 6.44 1.27 6.70
N PHE A 42 7.23 2.31 6.43
CA PHE A 42 6.95 3.69 6.82
C PHE A 42 6.29 4.48 5.69
N THR A 43 5.67 5.62 6.01
CA THR A 43 4.86 6.42 5.06
C THR A 43 5.61 6.76 3.79
N HIS A 44 6.88 7.13 3.90
CA HIS A 44 7.72 7.53 2.77
C HIS A 44 8.11 6.36 1.86
N GLN A 45 8.01 5.12 2.33
CA GLN A 45 8.32 3.90 1.55
C GLN A 45 7.10 3.39 0.77
N LEU A 46 5.89 3.85 1.10
CA LEU A 46 4.65 3.41 0.44
C LEU A 46 4.62 3.65 -1.07
N PRO A 47 5.16 4.75 -1.63
CA PRO A 47 5.20 4.94 -3.08
C PRO A 47 5.99 3.84 -3.80
N ARG A 48 7.19 3.49 -3.31
CA ARG A 48 8.00 2.39 -3.87
C ARG A 48 7.30 1.04 -3.71
N ALA A 49 6.65 0.82 -2.58
CA ALA A 49 5.82 -0.37 -2.38
C ALA A 49 4.65 -0.44 -3.36
N ALA A 50 3.99 0.67 -3.66
CA ALA A 50 2.92 0.72 -4.66
C ALA A 50 3.43 0.42 -6.08
N GLU A 51 4.63 0.86 -6.45
CA GLU A 51 5.26 0.52 -7.73
C GLU A 51 5.51 -0.99 -7.90
N ALA A 52 5.79 -1.71 -6.80
CA ALA A 52 5.95 -3.17 -6.82
C ALA A 52 4.59 -3.91 -6.71
N CYS A 53 3.75 -3.49 -5.77
CA CYS A 53 2.47 -4.14 -5.46
C CYS A 53 1.42 -3.93 -6.56
N GLY A 54 1.34 -2.74 -7.16
CA GLY A 54 0.33 -2.39 -8.17
C GLY A 54 0.34 -3.35 -9.36
N PRO A 55 1.46 -3.50 -10.09
CA PRO A 55 1.55 -4.46 -11.21
C PRO A 55 1.25 -5.90 -10.78
N ALA A 56 1.74 -6.32 -9.62
CA ALA A 56 1.48 -7.66 -9.10
C ALA A 56 0.00 -7.90 -8.78
N LEU A 57 -0.72 -6.91 -8.24
CA LEU A 57 -2.16 -6.97 -8.03
C LEU A 57 -2.91 -7.08 -9.36
N LEU A 58 -2.49 -6.36 -10.38
CA LEU A 58 -3.08 -6.43 -11.73
C LEU A 58 -2.79 -7.76 -12.43
N ASP A 59 -1.67 -8.41 -12.13
CA ASP A 59 -1.38 -9.77 -12.62
C ASP A 59 -2.20 -10.83 -11.88
N GLN A 60 -2.44 -10.65 -10.57
CA GLN A 60 -3.36 -11.49 -9.79
C GLN A 60 -4.83 -11.27 -10.19
N HIS A 61 -5.19 -10.07 -10.62
CA HIS A 61 -6.56 -9.66 -10.97
C HIS A 61 -6.61 -8.92 -12.32
N PRO A 62 -6.40 -9.62 -13.46
CA PRO A 62 -6.36 -9.00 -14.78
C PRO A 62 -7.62 -8.22 -15.16
N GLN A 63 -8.77 -8.55 -14.56
CA GLN A 63 -10.03 -7.84 -14.74
C GLN A 63 -10.00 -6.37 -14.26
N LEU A 64 -8.99 -5.98 -13.46
CA LEU A 64 -8.86 -4.63 -12.90
C LEU A 64 -7.93 -3.71 -13.71
N ARG A 65 -7.25 -4.19 -14.76
CA ARG A 65 -6.21 -3.43 -15.48
C ARG A 65 -6.68 -2.09 -16.05
N ASP A 66 -7.94 -2.01 -16.44
CA ASP A 66 -8.54 -0.80 -17.01
C ASP A 66 -9.59 -0.17 -16.07
N VAL A 67 -9.59 -0.57 -14.79
CA VAL A 67 -10.54 -0.09 -13.78
C VAL A 67 -9.91 1.05 -13.01
N ALA A 68 -10.28 2.27 -13.37
CA ALA A 68 -9.92 3.48 -12.65
C ALA A 68 -11.09 4.47 -12.65
N PRO A 69 -11.24 5.27 -11.58
CA PRO A 69 -12.27 6.31 -11.57
C PRO A 69 -11.91 7.40 -12.60
N PRO A 70 -12.90 8.02 -13.26
CA PRO A 70 -12.66 9.17 -14.12
C PRO A 70 -11.90 10.28 -13.39
N GLU A 71 -11.02 11.01 -14.08
CA GLU A 71 -10.10 11.93 -13.40
C GLU A 71 -10.81 13.04 -12.63
N ASP A 72 -11.87 13.60 -13.22
CA ASP A 72 -12.66 14.75 -12.72
C ASP A 72 -13.97 14.33 -12.05
N ILE A 73 -14.09 13.08 -11.58
CA ILE A 73 -15.30 12.62 -10.90
C ILE A 73 -15.53 13.36 -9.58
N ALA A 74 -16.76 13.81 -9.35
CA ALA A 74 -17.13 14.42 -8.07
C ALA A 74 -17.18 13.37 -6.96
N VAL A 75 -16.88 13.75 -5.72
CA VAL A 75 -16.82 12.81 -4.57
C VAL A 75 -18.10 11.97 -4.38
N PRO A 76 -19.33 12.53 -4.49
CA PRO A 76 -20.55 11.71 -4.39
C PRO A 76 -20.66 10.66 -5.49
N ASP A 77 -20.23 11.02 -6.70
CA ASP A 77 -20.26 10.14 -7.88
C ASP A 77 -19.17 9.07 -7.79
N LEU A 78 -18.04 9.37 -7.13
CA LEU A 78 -16.95 8.42 -6.90
C LEU A 78 -17.40 7.21 -6.09
N MET A 79 -18.21 7.43 -5.04
CA MET A 79 -18.73 6.33 -4.22
C MET A 79 -19.73 5.47 -4.99
N THR A 80 -20.52 6.09 -5.88
CA THR A 80 -21.45 5.37 -6.75
C THR A 80 -20.71 4.57 -7.81
N TRP A 81 -19.65 5.15 -8.39
CA TRP A 81 -18.74 4.46 -9.30
C TRP A 81 -18.11 3.24 -8.63
N LEU A 82 -17.58 3.40 -7.41
CA LEU A 82 -16.97 2.30 -6.66
C LEU A 82 -17.97 1.17 -6.38
N ALA A 83 -19.19 1.50 -5.95
CA ALA A 83 -20.24 0.50 -5.71
C ALA A 83 -20.60 -0.28 -6.98
N ASN A 84 -20.65 0.36 -8.15
CA ASN A 84 -20.89 -0.32 -9.42
C ASN A 84 -19.73 -1.26 -9.79
N VAL A 85 -18.50 -0.82 -9.57
CA VAL A 85 -17.28 -1.60 -9.82
C VAL A 85 -17.19 -2.80 -8.87
N GLU A 86 -17.57 -2.64 -7.60
CA GLU A 86 -17.70 -3.74 -6.63
C GLU A 86 -18.79 -4.73 -7.03
N GLN A 87 -19.92 -4.26 -7.58
CA GLN A 87 -20.97 -5.14 -8.08
C GLN A 87 -20.52 -5.95 -9.31
N GLU A 88 -19.67 -5.38 -10.16
CA GLU A 88 -19.15 -6.04 -11.37
C GLU A 88 -18.02 -7.04 -11.08
N HIS A 89 -17.08 -6.67 -10.21
CA HIS A 89 -15.84 -7.43 -9.99
C HIS A 89 -15.78 -8.17 -8.64
N GLY A 90 -16.74 -7.92 -7.74
CA GLY A 90 -16.80 -8.44 -6.38
C GLY A 90 -16.22 -7.46 -5.35
N GLU A 91 -16.78 -7.48 -4.13
CA GLU A 91 -16.40 -6.57 -3.04
C GLU A 91 -15.04 -6.89 -2.41
N GLN A 92 -14.64 -8.17 -2.43
CA GLN A 92 -13.38 -8.64 -1.87
C GLN A 92 -12.69 -9.60 -2.81
N LEU A 93 -11.37 -9.45 -2.94
CA LEU A 93 -10.54 -10.31 -3.78
C LEU A 93 -9.38 -10.92 -2.98
N PRO A 94 -8.98 -12.15 -3.31
CA PRO A 94 -7.85 -12.82 -2.68
C PRO A 94 -6.51 -12.25 -3.17
N VAL A 95 -5.68 -11.78 -2.25
CA VAL A 95 -4.33 -11.26 -2.53
C VAL A 95 -3.27 -12.19 -1.93
N THR A 96 -2.31 -12.57 -2.76
CA THR A 96 -1.10 -13.29 -2.34
C THR A 96 0.09 -12.34 -2.16
N PRO A 97 1.09 -12.70 -1.33
CA PRO A 97 2.35 -12.00 -1.28
C PRO A 97 3.03 -11.86 -2.65
N LEU A 98 3.91 -10.88 -2.75
CA LEU A 98 4.78 -10.73 -3.92
C LEU A 98 5.62 -11.98 -4.11
N PRO A 99 5.97 -12.33 -5.38
CA PRO A 99 6.95 -13.36 -5.63
C PRO A 99 8.27 -13.06 -4.91
N PRO A 100 9.03 -14.10 -4.50
CA PRO A 100 10.38 -13.91 -4.00
C PRO A 100 11.21 -13.02 -4.93
N ASP A 101 12.10 -12.22 -4.35
CA ASP A 101 13.02 -11.32 -5.07
C ASP A 101 12.33 -10.14 -5.80
N THR A 102 11.02 -9.94 -5.65
CA THR A 102 10.30 -8.75 -6.19
C THR A 102 10.38 -7.54 -5.27
N TRP A 103 10.56 -7.77 -3.96
CA TRP A 103 10.72 -6.73 -2.94
C TRP A 103 12.03 -6.94 -2.19
N GLU A 104 12.83 -5.88 -2.09
CA GLU A 104 14.00 -5.82 -1.22
C GLU A 104 13.70 -4.88 -0.04
N HIS A 105 13.91 -5.40 1.17
CA HIS A 105 13.81 -4.60 2.38
C HIS A 105 14.88 -3.50 2.35
N GLN A 106 14.46 -2.27 2.63
CA GLN A 106 15.35 -1.12 2.76
C GLN A 106 15.16 -0.51 4.14
N ASN A 107 16.26 -0.20 4.83
CA ASN A 107 16.19 0.45 6.13
C ASN A 107 15.45 1.78 5.99
N PRO A 108 14.39 2.03 6.79
CA PRO A 108 13.54 3.20 6.61
C PRO A 108 14.27 4.52 6.84
N ILE A 109 15.31 4.56 7.68
CA ILE A 109 16.11 5.77 7.94
C ILE A 109 17.08 6.02 6.80
N GLU A 110 17.72 4.97 6.26
CA GLU A 110 18.60 5.10 5.09
C GLU A 110 17.81 5.57 3.87
N GLU A 111 16.63 4.98 3.60
CA GLU A 111 15.74 5.42 2.53
C GLU A 111 15.31 6.89 2.71
N LEU A 112 14.99 7.30 3.94
CA LEU A 112 14.65 8.71 4.22
C LEU A 112 15.84 9.65 3.98
N CYS A 113 17.06 9.25 4.37
CA CYS A 113 18.27 10.02 4.10
C CYS A 113 18.52 10.17 2.59
N ASP A 114 18.34 9.12 1.81
CA ASP A 114 18.49 9.15 0.35
C ASP A 114 17.46 10.09 -0.31
N MET A 115 16.23 10.11 0.21
CA MET A 115 15.14 10.96 -0.30
C MET A 115 15.27 12.44 0.10
N ALA A 116 15.60 12.71 1.38
CA ALA A 116 15.48 14.04 1.96
C ALA A 116 16.82 14.73 2.23
N GLY A 117 17.92 13.97 2.24
CA GLY A 117 19.26 14.40 2.65
C GLY A 117 19.54 14.08 4.12
N PRO A 118 20.69 13.47 4.46
CA PRO A 118 21.03 13.09 5.84
C PRO A 118 21.16 14.29 6.77
N GLU A 119 21.41 15.50 6.23
CA GLU A 119 21.51 16.74 7.00
C GLU A 119 20.18 17.15 7.68
N LYS A 120 19.06 16.54 7.28
CA LYS A 120 17.73 16.77 7.87
C LYS A 120 17.33 15.72 8.91
N VAL A 121 18.19 14.74 9.16
CA VAL A 121 17.94 13.67 10.14
C VAL A 121 18.75 13.93 11.40
N TYR A 122 18.05 14.06 12.52
CA TYR A 122 18.66 14.31 13.83
C TYR A 122 18.67 13.03 14.66
N VAL A 123 19.86 12.55 15.02
CA VAL A 123 20.04 11.42 15.93
C VAL A 123 20.01 11.93 17.36
N LEU A 124 18.99 11.53 18.12
CA LEU A 124 18.91 11.79 19.56
C LEU A 124 19.49 10.59 20.30
N PRO A 125 20.66 10.70 20.96
CA PRO A 125 21.15 9.64 21.81
C PRO A 125 20.18 9.49 22.99
N MET A 126 19.57 8.31 23.11
CA MET A 126 18.82 7.97 24.31
C MET A 126 19.83 7.74 25.43
N PRO A 127 19.72 8.41 26.59
CA PRO A 127 20.59 8.12 27.72
C PRO A 127 20.42 6.66 28.10
N ASP A 128 21.54 5.95 28.35
CA ASP A 128 21.52 4.60 28.89
C ASP A 128 20.62 4.61 30.14
N GLY A 129 19.58 3.79 30.13
CA GLY A 129 18.56 3.77 31.17
C GLY A 129 19.19 3.50 32.53
N GLY A 130 19.45 4.57 33.29
CA GLY A 130 19.73 4.48 34.71
C GLY A 130 18.54 3.81 35.39
N GLU A 131 18.81 2.68 36.02
CA GLU A 131 17.87 1.89 36.80
C GLU A 131 16.99 2.79 37.68
N GLN A 132 15.67 2.72 37.48
CA GLN A 132 14.73 3.24 38.46
C GLN A 132 14.80 2.31 39.68
N GLN A 133 15.41 2.80 40.76
CA GLN A 133 15.32 2.21 42.11
C GLN A 133 13.96 2.49 42.74
#